data_AF-A0A7K8RWB3-F1
#
_entry.id   AF-A0A7K8RWB3-F1
#
_cell.length_a   1.000
_cell.length_b   1.000
_cell.length_c   1.000
_cell.angle_alpha   90.00
_cell.angle_beta   90.00
_cell.angle_gamma   90.00
#
_symmetry.space_group_name_H-M   'P 1'
#
loop_
_entity.id
_entity.type
_entity.pdbx_description
1 polymer ?
#
loop_
_entity_poly.entity_id
_entity_poly.type
_entity_poly.pdbx_seq_one_letter_code
_entity_poly.pdbx_strand_id
1 'polypeptide(L)'
;PKMKEERCLQAALLCLGVLCCSQGLAAERPGRARPSLHGHRDKGKEGQVLHRSKRGWVWNQFFVIEEYTGPDPVLVGRLHSDIDSGDGNIKYILSGEGAGIIFVIDDKSGNIHATKTLDREERAQYTLTAQAVDRNTNRPLEPPSEFIVKVQDINDNPPEFLHENYHANVPERSNVGTSVIQVTASDADDPTYGNSAKLVYSILEGQPYFSVEAQTGIIRTALPNMDREAKEEYHVVIQAKDMGGHMGGLSGTTKVTITLTDVNDNPPKFPQSVYQMSVSEAAVPGEEVGRVKAKDPDIGENGLVAYSIIDGDGMDMFEITTDYETQEGVVKLKKTLDYETKKSYSLKVEAANVHIDPKFISNGPFKDTVTVKIAVEDADEPPVFLKPSYIFEVQENAASGTVVGKVHAKDPDAANSAIRYSIDRHTDLERYFVINAEDGNIKTIKTLDREEMAWHNISVFAVEVHKQHQEAKVPVAIKVIDVNDNAPKFAAAYEAFVCENARSNQQFITISADDKDDSANGPRFIFSLPPEIIHNPNFTLRDNR
;
A
#
# COMPACT_ATOMS: atom_id res chain seq x y z
N PRO A 1 28.78 -5.97 -79.45
CA PRO A 1 29.45 -6.71 -78.36
C PRO A 1 28.41 -7.40 -77.44
N LYS A 2 27.59 -8.23 -78.07
CA LYS A 2 26.81 -9.31 -77.46
C LYS A 2 27.46 -10.59 -78.01
N MET A 3 27.57 -11.63 -77.21
CA MET A 3 28.51 -12.78 -77.31
C MET A 3 29.86 -12.53 -76.65
N LYS A 4 29.92 -12.60 -75.32
CA LYS A 4 31.06 -13.17 -74.56
C LYS A 4 30.89 -13.31 -73.04
N GLU A 5 29.70 -13.06 -72.47
CA GLU A 5 29.46 -13.25 -71.01
C GLU A 5 28.65 -14.50 -70.63
N GLU A 6 28.07 -15.24 -71.58
CA GLU A 6 27.30 -16.46 -71.30
C GLU A 6 28.14 -17.77 -71.22
N ARG A 7 29.46 -17.68 -71.02
CA ARG A 7 30.31 -18.89 -70.90
C ARG A 7 31.13 -19.01 -69.62
N CYS A 8 30.93 -18.13 -68.64
CA CYS A 8 31.60 -18.24 -67.33
C CYS A 8 30.71 -18.71 -66.17
N LEU A 9 29.40 -18.92 -66.37
CA LEU A 9 28.49 -19.38 -65.30
C LEU A 9 28.27 -20.91 -65.24
N GLN A 10 28.79 -21.68 -66.19
CA GLN A 10 28.63 -23.15 -66.24
C GLN A 10 29.84 -23.96 -65.75
N ALA A 11 30.88 -23.31 -65.22
CA ALA A 11 32.09 -24.00 -64.75
C ALA A 11 32.39 -23.86 -63.24
N ALA A 12 31.51 -23.23 -62.47
CA ALA A 12 31.74 -22.91 -61.05
C ALA A 12 30.94 -23.78 -60.05
N LEU A 13 30.37 -24.91 -60.49
CA LEU A 13 29.60 -25.84 -59.63
C LEU A 13 30.30 -27.18 -59.39
N LEU A 14 31.61 -27.26 -59.62
CA LEU A 14 32.39 -28.52 -59.48
C LEU A 14 33.69 -28.41 -58.68
N CYS A 15 33.92 -27.33 -57.94
CA CYS A 15 35.08 -27.23 -57.05
C CYS A 15 34.77 -26.35 -55.84
N LEU A 16 34.29 -26.96 -54.75
CA LEU A 16 34.53 -26.52 -53.37
C LEU A 16 34.03 -27.62 -52.41
N GLY A 17 34.97 -28.46 -51.98
CA GLY A 17 34.72 -29.59 -51.10
C GLY A 17 36.02 -30.20 -50.60
N VAL A 18 37.00 -29.36 -50.26
CA VAL A 18 38.17 -29.76 -49.47
C VAL A 18 38.21 -28.84 -48.26
N LEU A 19 37.68 -29.31 -47.14
CA LEU A 19 37.94 -28.74 -45.83
C LEU A 19 38.31 -29.88 -44.89
N CYS A 20 39.58 -29.82 -44.47
CA CYS A 20 40.22 -30.66 -43.48
C CYS A 20 39.48 -30.63 -42.14
N CYS A 21 39.21 -31.80 -41.58
CA CYS A 21 39.05 -31.96 -40.14
C CYS A 21 40.39 -32.45 -39.57
N SER A 22 41.14 -31.54 -38.93
CA SER A 22 42.26 -31.88 -38.05
C SER A 22 42.10 -31.11 -36.76
N GLN A 23 41.82 -31.79 -35.65
CA GLN A 23 42.18 -31.39 -34.31
C GLN A 23 41.99 -32.58 -33.36
N GLY A 24 43.06 -33.36 -33.21
CA GLY A 24 43.25 -34.27 -32.08
C GLY A 24 44.22 -33.61 -31.12
N LEU A 25 43.76 -33.40 -29.89
CA LEU A 25 44.46 -32.77 -28.76
C LEU A 25 45.86 -33.35 -28.53
N ALA A 26 46.87 -32.47 -28.45
CA ALA A 26 48.18 -32.77 -27.90
C ALA A 26 48.31 -32.11 -26.53
N ALA A 27 48.52 -32.93 -25.49
CA ALA A 27 48.98 -32.48 -24.17
C ALA A 27 50.50 -32.70 -24.08
N GLU A 28 51.21 -31.67 -23.62
CA GLU A 28 52.64 -31.70 -23.35
C GLU A 28 53.01 -32.62 -22.17
N ARG A 29 54.13 -33.34 -22.28
CA ARG A 29 55.19 -33.39 -21.25
C ARG A 29 56.48 -34.04 -21.83
N PRO A 30 57.69 -33.61 -21.40
CA PRO A 30 58.96 -33.97 -22.04
C PRO A 30 59.67 -35.16 -21.38
N GLY A 31 60.43 -35.94 -22.16
CA GLY A 31 61.22 -37.03 -21.60
C GLY A 31 62.15 -37.75 -22.59
N ARG A 32 63.38 -37.25 -22.67
CA ARG A 32 64.68 -37.95 -22.87
C ARG A 32 64.84 -39.13 -23.87
N ALA A 33 65.89 -38.91 -24.67
CA ALA A 33 67.01 -39.82 -24.99
C ALA A 33 66.92 -40.76 -26.22
N ARG A 34 67.79 -40.41 -27.19
CA ARG A 34 68.48 -41.23 -28.21
C ARG A 34 69.10 -42.53 -27.62
N PRO A 35 69.34 -43.60 -28.40
CA PRO A 35 70.40 -43.59 -29.43
C PRO A 35 70.18 -44.39 -30.73
N SER A 36 71.17 -44.15 -31.61
CA SER A 36 71.48 -44.62 -32.96
C SER A 36 71.44 -46.13 -33.21
N LEU A 37 71.28 -46.55 -34.48
CA LEU A 37 72.36 -47.17 -35.27
C LEU A 37 71.94 -47.44 -36.73
N HIS A 38 72.87 -47.16 -37.65
CA HIS A 38 72.88 -47.60 -39.04
C HIS A 38 73.09 -49.12 -39.14
N GLY A 39 72.51 -49.75 -40.16
CA GLY A 39 72.82 -51.13 -40.54
C GLY A 39 72.19 -51.53 -41.87
N HIS A 40 73.02 -51.65 -42.90
CA HIS A 40 72.70 -52.11 -44.25
C HIS A 40 72.53 -53.64 -44.33
N ARG A 41 71.80 -54.08 -45.37
CA ARG A 41 71.92 -55.31 -46.19
C ARG A 41 71.07 -56.57 -45.91
N ASP A 42 70.22 -56.80 -46.91
CA ASP A 42 70.08 -57.99 -47.78
C ASP A 42 69.19 -59.21 -47.42
N LYS A 43 68.26 -59.41 -48.36
CA LYS A 43 67.71 -60.65 -48.98
C LYS A 43 66.87 -61.64 -48.18
N GLY A 44 65.63 -61.77 -48.67
CA GLY A 44 64.99 -63.06 -48.90
C GLY A 44 63.61 -63.22 -48.29
N LYS A 45 62.56 -63.15 -49.13
CA LYS A 45 61.52 -64.21 -49.28
C LYS A 45 60.42 -63.76 -50.25
N GLU A 46 60.13 -64.68 -51.17
CA GLU A 46 59.08 -64.64 -52.17
C GLU A 46 57.68 -64.65 -51.54
N GLY A 47 56.71 -64.11 -52.29
CA GLY A 47 55.30 -64.54 -52.17
C GLY A 47 54.38 -63.69 -51.31
N GLN A 48 54.24 -62.39 -51.61
CA GLN A 48 53.02 -61.64 -51.26
C GLN A 48 52.24 -61.34 -52.54
N VAL A 49 51.22 -62.15 -52.81
CA VAL A 49 50.07 -61.67 -53.59
C VAL A 49 49.37 -60.66 -52.69
N LEU A 50 49.71 -59.39 -52.85
CA LEU A 50 48.93 -58.30 -52.28
C LEU A 50 47.57 -58.33 -52.97
N HIS A 51 46.59 -58.99 -52.34
CA HIS A 51 45.19 -58.72 -52.65
C HIS A 51 44.97 -57.24 -52.35
N ARG A 52 44.98 -56.43 -53.40
CA ARG A 52 44.55 -55.04 -53.32
C ARG A 52 43.04 -55.08 -53.06
N SER A 53 42.65 -55.13 -51.80
CA SER A 53 41.29 -54.78 -51.41
C SER A 53 41.07 -53.35 -51.90
N LYS A 54 40.22 -53.19 -52.93
CA LYS A 54 39.71 -51.87 -53.33
C LYS A 54 39.10 -51.30 -52.05
N ARG A 55 39.66 -50.20 -51.54
CA ARG A 55 38.97 -49.40 -50.53
C ARG A 55 37.66 -48.97 -51.17
N GLY A 56 36.55 -49.57 -50.73
CA GLY A 56 35.22 -49.16 -51.13
C GLY A 56 35.01 -47.73 -50.61
N TRP A 57 34.87 -46.78 -51.52
CA TRP A 57 34.33 -45.48 -51.19
C TRP A 57 32.82 -45.64 -51.12
N VAL A 58 32.25 -45.61 -49.92
CA VAL A 58 30.80 -45.66 -49.74
C VAL A 58 30.27 -44.25 -49.93
N TRP A 59 29.79 -43.94 -51.13
CA TRP A 59 28.92 -42.79 -51.36
C TRP A 59 27.51 -43.20 -50.97
N ASN A 60 27.10 -42.86 -49.75
CA ASN A 60 25.79 -43.22 -49.21
C ASN A 60 24.83 -42.03 -49.14
N GLN A 61 25.15 -40.89 -49.78
CA GLN A 61 24.30 -39.70 -49.75
C GLN A 61 24.24 -39.00 -51.11
N PHE A 62 23.02 -38.70 -51.56
CA PHE A 62 22.74 -37.73 -52.62
C PHE A 62 22.03 -36.52 -52.01
N PHE A 63 22.06 -35.40 -52.73
CA PHE A 63 21.42 -34.15 -52.33
C PHE A 63 20.50 -33.67 -53.43
N VAL A 64 19.34 -33.15 -53.04
CA VAL A 64 18.35 -32.55 -53.94
C VAL A 64 17.80 -31.30 -53.26
N ILE A 65 17.77 -30.17 -53.96
CA ILE A 65 17.25 -28.91 -53.41
C ILE A 65 15.72 -29.00 -53.35
N GLU A 66 15.13 -28.55 -52.26
CA GLU A 66 13.67 -28.44 -52.15
C GLU A 66 13.10 -27.36 -53.07
N GLU A 67 11.80 -27.44 -53.35
CA GLU A 67 11.04 -26.51 -54.20
C GLU A 67 11.76 -26.11 -55.50
N TYR A 68 12.58 -27.01 -56.05
CA TYR A 68 13.47 -26.67 -57.16
C TYR A 68 12.67 -26.22 -58.40
N THR A 69 12.98 -25.02 -58.90
CA THR A 69 12.24 -24.37 -59.99
C THR A 69 12.82 -24.61 -61.40
N GLY A 70 13.78 -25.53 -61.54
CA GLY A 70 14.43 -25.85 -62.82
C GLY A 70 13.75 -26.97 -63.62
N PRO A 71 14.44 -27.57 -64.62
CA PRO A 71 13.84 -28.55 -65.51
C PRO A 71 13.53 -29.89 -64.82
N ASP A 72 12.28 -30.33 -64.93
CA ASP A 72 11.80 -31.63 -64.44
C ASP A 72 12.00 -32.78 -65.45
N PRO A 73 12.26 -34.01 -64.99
CA PRO A 73 12.46 -34.40 -63.59
C PRO A 73 13.89 -34.10 -63.10
N VAL A 74 14.04 -33.72 -61.82
CA VAL A 74 15.31 -33.28 -61.24
C VAL A 74 16.29 -34.45 -61.09
N LEU A 75 17.46 -34.38 -61.73
CA LEU A 75 18.50 -35.39 -61.56
C LEU A 75 19.10 -35.33 -60.14
N VAL A 76 18.88 -36.37 -59.35
CA VAL A 76 19.37 -36.50 -57.96
C VAL A 76 20.79 -37.06 -57.93
N GLY A 77 21.08 -38.00 -58.84
CA GLY A 77 22.37 -38.67 -58.89
C GLY A 77 22.39 -39.80 -59.90
N ARG A 78 23.51 -40.50 -59.97
CA ARG A 78 23.67 -41.66 -60.83
C ARG A 78 24.33 -42.78 -60.05
N LEU A 79 23.72 -43.95 -60.09
CA LEU A 79 24.33 -45.19 -59.64
C LEU A 79 25.03 -45.88 -60.80
N HIS A 80 26.16 -46.50 -60.50
CA HIS A 80 26.92 -47.25 -61.47
C HIS A 80 27.62 -48.42 -60.77
N SER A 81 27.68 -49.55 -61.46
CA SER A 81 28.37 -50.75 -61.02
C SER A 81 29.55 -50.98 -61.95
N ASP A 82 30.72 -51.34 -61.41
CA ASP A 82 31.94 -51.50 -62.22
C ASP A 82 31.93 -52.77 -63.09
N ILE A 83 30.95 -53.65 -62.90
CA ILE A 83 30.65 -54.75 -63.83
C ILE A 83 29.76 -54.32 -65.01
N ASP A 84 29.15 -53.14 -64.96
CA ASP A 84 28.37 -52.59 -66.08
C ASP A 84 29.30 -52.07 -67.16
N SER A 85 29.45 -52.86 -68.23
CA SER A 85 30.27 -52.48 -69.39
C SER A 85 29.55 -51.56 -70.38
N GLY A 86 28.29 -51.20 -70.11
CA GLY A 86 27.45 -50.39 -71.00
C GLY A 86 26.85 -51.18 -72.17
N ASP A 87 26.93 -52.51 -72.14
CA ASP A 87 26.35 -53.43 -73.12
C ASP A 87 24.83 -53.64 -72.96
N GLY A 88 24.25 -53.06 -71.90
CA GLY A 88 22.82 -53.13 -71.59
C GLY A 88 22.41 -54.39 -70.84
N ASN A 89 23.34 -55.26 -70.43
CA ASN A 89 23.02 -56.49 -69.69
C ASN A 89 22.68 -56.25 -68.23
N ILE A 90 23.00 -55.07 -67.69
CA ILE A 90 22.68 -54.69 -66.32
C ILE A 90 21.39 -53.86 -66.28
N LYS A 91 20.59 -54.13 -65.26
CA LYS A 91 19.39 -53.39 -64.92
C LYS A 91 19.51 -52.85 -63.49
N TYR A 92 19.34 -51.55 -63.34
CA TYR A 92 19.30 -50.91 -62.03
C TYR A 92 17.86 -50.86 -61.51
N ILE A 93 17.67 -51.28 -60.25
CA ILE A 93 16.37 -51.26 -59.58
C ILE A 93 16.50 -50.41 -58.31
N LEU A 94 15.49 -49.59 -58.05
CA LEU A 94 15.37 -48.75 -56.86
C LEU A 94 14.17 -49.21 -56.02
N SER A 95 14.38 -49.32 -54.72
CA SER A 95 13.36 -49.64 -53.72
C SER A 95 13.56 -48.79 -52.46
N GLY A 96 12.62 -48.83 -51.52
CA GLY A 96 12.65 -48.00 -50.31
C GLY A 96 11.68 -46.82 -50.37
N GLU A 97 12.00 -45.77 -49.63
CA GLU A 97 11.08 -44.65 -49.39
C GLU A 97 10.86 -43.79 -50.65
N GLY A 98 9.62 -43.69 -51.11
CA GLY A 98 9.28 -42.89 -52.30
C GLY A 98 9.77 -43.46 -53.63
N ALA A 99 10.36 -44.66 -53.67
CA ALA A 99 10.76 -45.31 -54.91
C ALA A 99 9.55 -45.59 -55.82
N GLY A 100 9.65 -45.22 -57.09
CA GLY A 100 8.58 -45.36 -58.09
C GLY A 100 7.45 -44.32 -58.00
N ILE A 101 7.48 -43.43 -57.00
CA ILE A 101 6.45 -42.39 -56.79
C ILE A 101 7.08 -41.00 -56.77
N ILE A 102 8.16 -40.85 -56.01
CA ILE A 102 8.93 -39.62 -55.83
C ILE A 102 10.24 -39.76 -56.62
N PHE A 103 10.97 -40.86 -56.40
CA PHE A 103 12.24 -41.15 -57.06
C PHE A 103 12.10 -42.26 -58.07
N VAL A 104 12.55 -42.03 -59.29
CA VAL A 104 12.61 -43.03 -60.36
C VAL A 104 14.05 -43.22 -60.80
N ILE A 105 14.44 -44.46 -61.08
CA ILE A 105 15.75 -44.77 -61.66
C ILE A 105 15.57 -45.19 -63.12
N ASP A 106 16.39 -44.63 -64.01
CA ASP A 106 16.50 -45.12 -65.36
C ASP A 106 17.27 -46.45 -65.35
N ASP A 107 16.60 -47.52 -65.78
CA ASP A 107 17.08 -48.89 -65.57
C ASP A 107 18.34 -49.24 -66.39
N LYS A 108 18.71 -48.42 -67.39
CA LYS A 108 19.91 -48.58 -68.25
C LYS A 108 21.07 -47.73 -67.79
N SER A 109 20.82 -46.45 -67.51
CA SER A 109 21.85 -45.47 -67.18
C SER A 109 22.17 -45.42 -65.69
N GLY A 110 21.24 -45.83 -64.83
CA GLY A 110 21.35 -45.71 -63.38
C GLY A 110 21.10 -44.29 -62.86
N ASN A 111 20.63 -43.36 -63.71
CA ASN A 111 20.27 -42.01 -63.30
C ASN A 111 19.00 -42.03 -62.45
N ILE A 112 19.08 -41.45 -61.26
CA ILE A 112 17.96 -41.29 -60.34
C ILE A 112 17.40 -39.88 -60.52
N HIS A 113 16.09 -39.76 -60.74
CA HIS A 113 15.41 -38.48 -60.83
C HIS A 113 14.31 -38.37 -59.77
N ALA A 114 14.16 -37.18 -59.19
CA ALA A 114 12.97 -36.79 -58.45
C ALA A 114 11.92 -36.30 -59.45
N THR A 115 10.71 -36.85 -59.34
CA THR A 115 9.58 -36.59 -60.25
C THR A 115 8.50 -35.72 -59.63
N LYS A 116 8.68 -35.37 -58.35
CA LYS A 116 7.84 -34.45 -57.60
C LYS A 116 8.74 -33.38 -56.99
N THR A 117 8.17 -32.21 -56.75
CA THR A 117 8.74 -31.20 -55.87
C THR A 117 8.87 -31.80 -54.47
N LEU A 118 9.97 -31.47 -53.80
CA LEU A 118 10.27 -31.90 -52.44
C LEU A 118 10.21 -30.68 -51.53
N ASP A 119 9.83 -30.91 -50.29
CA ASP A 119 9.74 -29.94 -49.20
C ASP A 119 10.47 -30.59 -48.00
N ARG A 120 11.47 -29.90 -47.46
CA ARG A 120 12.34 -30.37 -46.38
C ARG A 120 11.61 -30.30 -45.06
N GLU A 121 10.76 -29.30 -44.83
CA GLU A 121 9.91 -29.17 -43.65
C GLU A 121 8.88 -30.31 -43.58
N GLU A 122 8.39 -30.78 -44.73
CA GLU A 122 7.61 -32.03 -44.81
C GLU A 122 8.51 -33.26 -44.56
N ARG A 123 9.65 -33.35 -45.26
CA ARG A 123 10.56 -34.49 -45.15
C ARG A 123 12.01 -34.20 -45.57
N ALA A 124 12.87 -34.02 -44.57
CA ALA A 124 14.29 -33.73 -44.76
C ALA A 124 15.15 -34.83 -45.44
N GLN A 125 14.73 -36.11 -45.39
CA GLN A 125 15.50 -37.18 -46.02
C GLN A 125 14.68 -38.43 -46.38
N TYR A 126 15.19 -39.19 -47.34
CA TYR A 126 14.65 -40.46 -47.80
C TYR A 126 15.73 -41.54 -47.80
N THR A 127 15.42 -42.72 -47.25
CA THR A 127 16.29 -43.89 -47.29
C THR A 127 15.88 -44.80 -48.45
N LEU A 128 16.79 -44.97 -49.40
CA LEU A 128 16.59 -45.76 -50.61
C LEU A 128 17.60 -46.90 -50.67
N THR A 129 17.20 -47.99 -51.33
CA THR A 129 18.07 -49.11 -51.64
C THR A 129 18.12 -49.31 -53.14
N ALA A 130 19.32 -49.47 -53.68
CA ALA A 130 19.49 -49.83 -55.07
C ALA A 130 20.17 -51.18 -55.22
N GLN A 131 19.83 -51.85 -56.32
CA GLN A 131 20.41 -53.14 -56.67
C GLN A 131 20.69 -53.21 -58.17
N ALA A 132 21.89 -53.65 -58.54
CA ALA A 132 22.23 -54.01 -59.90
C ALA A 132 21.89 -55.49 -60.11
N VAL A 133 21.04 -55.77 -61.09
CA VAL A 133 20.63 -57.13 -61.45
C VAL A 133 20.91 -57.42 -62.91
N ASP A 134 21.01 -58.70 -63.25
CA ASP A 134 21.05 -59.14 -64.64
C ASP A 134 19.69 -58.83 -65.29
N ARG A 135 19.71 -58.15 -66.44
CA ARG A 135 18.50 -57.63 -67.10
C ARG A 135 17.53 -58.73 -67.51
N ASN A 136 18.02 -59.91 -67.87
CA ASN A 136 17.20 -61.00 -68.39
C ASN A 136 16.67 -61.91 -67.28
N THR A 137 17.48 -62.14 -66.25
CA THR A 137 17.18 -63.10 -65.17
C THR A 137 16.75 -62.44 -63.86
N ASN A 138 16.89 -61.12 -63.72
CA ASN A 138 16.75 -60.35 -62.48
C ASN A 138 17.58 -60.91 -61.31
N ARG A 139 18.63 -61.69 -61.60
CA ARG A 139 19.53 -62.20 -60.58
C ARG A 139 20.38 -61.05 -60.03
N PRO A 140 20.49 -60.86 -58.71
CA PRO A 140 21.41 -59.91 -58.11
C PRO A 140 22.85 -60.13 -58.59
N LEU A 141 23.44 -59.11 -59.17
CA LEU A 141 24.84 -59.11 -59.59
C LEU A 141 25.74 -58.45 -58.53
N GLU A 142 25.19 -57.49 -57.80
CA GLU A 142 25.81 -56.80 -56.67
C GLU A 142 24.91 -56.91 -55.43
N PRO A 143 25.48 -56.82 -54.21
CA PRO A 143 24.68 -56.69 -53.00
C PRO A 143 23.82 -55.40 -53.06
N PRO A 144 22.64 -55.37 -52.43
CA PRO A 144 21.87 -54.13 -52.27
C PRO A 144 22.71 -53.06 -51.58
N SER A 145 22.66 -51.83 -52.09
CA SER A 145 23.31 -50.66 -51.51
C SER A 145 22.26 -49.69 -51.00
N GLU A 146 22.26 -49.45 -49.69
CA GLU A 146 21.46 -48.42 -49.05
C GLU A 146 22.16 -47.06 -49.17
N PHE A 147 21.38 -46.02 -49.48
CA PHE A 147 21.83 -44.64 -49.51
C PHE A 147 20.69 -43.70 -49.12
N ILE A 148 21.04 -42.49 -48.70
CA ILE A 148 20.10 -41.46 -48.29
C ILE A 148 20.05 -40.38 -49.37
N VAL A 149 18.85 -39.92 -49.70
CA VAL A 149 18.67 -38.67 -50.43
C VAL A 149 18.30 -37.61 -49.39
N LYS A 150 19.20 -36.64 -49.20
CA LYS A 150 18.98 -35.48 -48.32
C LYS A 150 18.37 -34.35 -49.12
N VAL A 151 17.30 -33.77 -48.60
CA VAL A 151 16.72 -32.56 -49.15
C VAL A 151 17.52 -31.37 -48.64
N GLN A 152 18.01 -30.52 -49.54
CA GLN A 152 18.75 -29.30 -49.20
C GLN A 152 17.77 -28.16 -49.00
N ASP A 153 17.94 -27.51 -47.86
CA ASP A 153 17.17 -26.37 -47.38
C ASP A 153 17.26 -25.14 -48.29
N ILE A 154 16.15 -24.43 -48.47
CA ILE A 154 16.08 -23.05 -48.94
C ILE A 154 15.41 -22.19 -47.86
N ASN A 155 15.70 -20.89 -47.85
CA ASN A 155 15.13 -19.99 -46.85
C ASN A 155 13.72 -19.50 -47.26
N ASP A 156 12.71 -20.35 -47.18
CA ASP A 156 11.34 -20.07 -47.62
C ASP A 156 10.33 -19.90 -46.47
N ASN A 157 10.68 -20.26 -45.23
CA ASN A 157 9.84 -20.02 -44.07
C ASN A 157 10.26 -18.75 -43.31
N PRO A 158 9.35 -17.78 -43.09
CA PRO A 158 9.69 -16.62 -42.27
C PRO A 158 9.72 -16.98 -40.77
N PRO A 159 10.51 -16.26 -39.95
CA PRO A 159 10.47 -16.41 -38.51
C PRO A 159 9.08 -16.12 -37.94
N GLU A 160 8.55 -17.03 -37.11
CA GLU A 160 7.25 -16.87 -36.44
C GLU A 160 7.43 -16.71 -34.92
N PHE A 161 6.82 -15.67 -34.35
CA PHE A 161 6.83 -15.46 -32.90
C PHE A 161 5.84 -16.40 -32.20
N LEU A 162 6.21 -16.85 -30.99
CA LEU A 162 5.36 -17.72 -30.16
C LEU A 162 4.00 -17.07 -29.82
N HIS A 163 3.96 -15.73 -29.72
CA HIS A 163 2.74 -14.96 -29.47
C HIS A 163 2.64 -13.75 -30.42
N GLU A 164 1.41 -13.45 -30.85
CA GLU A 164 1.11 -12.24 -31.64
C GLU A 164 1.38 -10.95 -30.85
N ASN A 165 1.11 -10.96 -29.53
CA ASN A 165 1.33 -9.85 -28.63
C ASN A 165 1.93 -10.34 -27.30
N TYR A 166 2.93 -9.63 -26.79
CA TYR A 166 3.53 -9.85 -25.48
C TYR A 166 3.17 -8.69 -24.53
N HIS A 167 2.98 -9.02 -23.26
CA HIS A 167 2.74 -8.04 -22.20
C HIS A 167 3.78 -8.22 -21.10
N ALA A 168 4.35 -7.11 -20.63
CA ALA A 168 5.35 -7.12 -19.58
C ALA A 168 5.19 -5.91 -18.66
N ASN A 169 5.64 -6.09 -17.42
CA ASN A 169 5.65 -5.05 -16.41
C ASN A 169 7.09 -4.76 -16.01
N VAL A 170 7.44 -3.49 -15.85
CA VAL A 170 8.75 -3.07 -15.33
C VAL A 170 8.58 -1.91 -14.35
N PRO A 171 9.24 -1.91 -13.19
CA PRO A 171 9.20 -0.75 -12.30
C PRO A 171 9.68 0.51 -13.00
N GLU A 172 8.97 1.61 -12.80
CA GLU A 172 9.50 2.91 -13.20
C GLU A 172 10.82 3.21 -12.49
N ARG A 173 11.58 4.18 -13.03
CA ARG A 173 12.94 4.51 -12.57
C ARG A 173 13.91 3.31 -12.52
N SER A 174 13.58 2.21 -13.21
CA SER A 174 14.47 1.06 -13.34
C SER A 174 15.82 1.47 -13.92
N ASN A 175 16.90 0.93 -13.37
CA ASN A 175 18.24 1.11 -13.90
C ASN A 175 18.30 0.68 -15.37
N VAL A 176 19.18 1.31 -16.14
CA VAL A 176 19.48 0.86 -17.51
C VAL A 176 20.04 -0.58 -17.46
N GLY A 177 19.53 -1.44 -18.35
CA GLY A 177 19.90 -2.85 -18.47
C GLY A 177 19.00 -3.82 -17.70
N THR A 178 17.99 -3.33 -16.96
CA THR A 178 16.98 -4.16 -16.30
C THR A 178 16.24 -5.01 -17.33
N SER A 179 16.16 -6.32 -17.08
CA SER A 179 15.43 -7.26 -17.94
C SER A 179 13.93 -7.06 -17.80
N VAL A 180 13.23 -6.92 -18.92
CA VAL A 180 11.77 -6.70 -18.96
C VAL A 180 11.06 -8.00 -19.32
N ILE A 181 11.35 -8.55 -20.49
CA ILE A 181 10.77 -9.79 -21.00
C ILE A 181 11.67 -10.39 -22.08
N GLN A 182 11.55 -11.69 -22.33
CA GLN A 182 12.16 -12.35 -23.48
C GLN A 182 11.08 -12.69 -24.51
N VAL A 183 11.27 -12.25 -25.75
CA VAL A 183 10.44 -12.70 -26.88
C VAL A 183 11.14 -13.84 -27.60
N THR A 184 10.35 -14.78 -28.15
CA THR A 184 10.86 -15.97 -28.80
C THR A 184 10.18 -16.15 -30.14
N ALA A 185 10.98 -16.26 -31.19
CA ALA A 185 10.55 -16.69 -32.51
C ALA A 185 11.23 -18.01 -32.89
N SER A 186 10.57 -18.77 -33.74
CA SER A 186 11.06 -20.00 -34.35
C SER A 186 10.98 -19.88 -35.87
N ASP A 187 11.96 -20.49 -36.52
CA ASP A 187 12.03 -20.61 -37.97
C ASP A 187 11.99 -22.10 -38.33
N ALA A 188 11.27 -22.45 -39.38
CA ALA A 188 11.10 -23.85 -39.76
C ALA A 188 12.33 -24.39 -40.52
N ASP A 189 13.12 -23.52 -41.15
CA ASP A 189 14.25 -23.85 -42.02
C ASP A 189 15.42 -24.52 -41.25
N ASP A 190 16.41 -25.06 -41.97
CA ASP A 190 17.59 -25.71 -41.35
C ASP A 190 18.57 -24.67 -40.76
N PRO A 191 18.83 -24.67 -39.44
CA PRO A 191 19.75 -23.70 -38.84
C PRO A 191 21.22 -23.94 -39.23
N THR A 192 21.54 -25.10 -39.80
CA THR A 192 22.91 -25.50 -40.16
C THR A 192 23.24 -25.22 -41.63
N TYR A 193 22.23 -25.05 -42.48
CA TYR A 193 22.40 -24.73 -43.89
C TYR A 193 22.24 -23.21 -44.08
N GLY A 194 23.24 -22.53 -44.64
CA GLY A 194 23.15 -21.09 -44.97
C GLY A 194 22.94 -20.10 -43.81
N ASN A 195 22.78 -20.56 -42.55
CA ASN A 195 22.18 -19.82 -41.43
C ASN A 195 20.69 -19.46 -41.65
N SER A 196 19.94 -20.22 -42.46
CA SER A 196 18.55 -19.94 -42.81
C SER A 196 17.65 -19.82 -41.58
N ALA A 197 17.80 -20.68 -40.56
CA ALA A 197 17.02 -20.55 -39.32
C ALA A 197 17.74 -19.80 -38.16
N LYS A 198 18.82 -19.05 -38.42
CA LYS A 198 19.51 -18.30 -37.37
C LYS A 198 18.92 -16.90 -37.21
N LEU A 199 18.22 -16.70 -36.10
CA LEU A 199 17.48 -15.46 -35.85
C LEU A 199 18.33 -14.35 -35.23
N VAL A 200 18.06 -13.12 -35.68
CA VAL A 200 18.53 -11.87 -35.09
C VAL A 200 17.34 -11.02 -34.70
N TYR A 201 17.25 -10.67 -33.42
CA TYR A 201 16.22 -9.79 -32.90
C TYR A 201 16.64 -8.33 -33.00
N SER A 202 15.70 -7.45 -33.39
CA SER A 202 15.89 -6.01 -33.43
C SER A 202 14.59 -5.27 -33.12
N ILE A 203 14.68 -4.02 -32.68
CA ILE A 203 13.49 -3.16 -32.52
C ILE A 203 13.23 -2.49 -33.86
N LEU A 204 12.06 -2.77 -34.45
CA LEU A 204 11.63 -2.18 -35.71
C LEU A 204 10.99 -0.81 -35.49
N GLU A 205 10.10 -0.72 -34.50
CA GLU A 205 9.42 0.52 -34.12
C GLU A 205 9.32 0.62 -32.60
N GLY A 206 9.47 1.82 -32.06
CA GLY A 206 9.39 2.04 -30.62
C GLY A 206 10.16 3.26 -30.17
N GLN A 207 9.96 3.64 -28.91
CA GLN A 207 10.74 4.70 -28.28
C GLN A 207 12.10 4.15 -27.81
N PRO A 208 13.14 5.00 -27.69
CA PRO A 208 14.50 4.56 -27.36
C PRO A 208 14.68 4.09 -25.90
N TYR A 209 13.60 3.97 -25.12
CA TYR A 209 13.62 3.52 -23.73
C TYR A 209 13.95 2.04 -23.56
N PHE A 210 13.90 1.26 -24.64
CA PHE A 210 14.19 -0.17 -24.62
C PHE A 210 15.23 -0.57 -25.65
N SER A 211 15.94 -1.65 -25.36
CA SER A 211 16.84 -2.35 -26.27
C SER A 211 16.49 -3.83 -26.28
N VAL A 212 16.80 -4.54 -27.37
CA VAL A 212 16.65 -6.00 -27.45
C VAL A 212 18.00 -6.63 -27.70
N GLU A 213 18.31 -7.69 -26.95
CA GLU A 213 19.52 -8.48 -27.15
C GLU A 213 19.35 -9.36 -28.40
N ALA A 214 20.22 -9.13 -29.37
CA ALA A 214 20.03 -9.60 -30.73
C ALA A 214 20.04 -11.14 -30.89
N GLN A 215 20.66 -11.88 -29.97
CA GLN A 215 20.75 -13.34 -30.04
C GLN A 215 19.71 -14.05 -29.18
N THR A 216 19.15 -13.38 -28.18
CA THR A 216 18.30 -14.01 -27.15
C THR A 216 16.86 -13.53 -27.20
N GLY A 217 16.60 -12.35 -27.79
CA GLY A 217 15.29 -11.72 -27.75
C GLY A 217 14.95 -11.08 -26.39
N ILE A 218 15.92 -10.97 -25.48
CA ILE A 218 15.71 -10.33 -24.17
C ILE A 218 15.61 -8.81 -24.35
N ILE A 219 14.47 -8.24 -23.99
CA ILE A 219 14.24 -6.80 -23.97
C ILE A 219 14.68 -6.24 -22.62
N ARG A 220 15.44 -5.14 -22.65
CA ARG A 220 15.98 -4.43 -21.49
C ARG A 220 15.68 -2.95 -21.55
N THR A 221 15.62 -2.30 -20.40
CA THR A 221 15.62 -0.83 -20.32
C THR A 221 16.93 -0.27 -20.91
N ALA A 222 16.83 0.78 -21.72
CA ALA A 222 17.96 1.40 -22.42
C ALA A 222 18.21 2.85 -21.99
N LEU A 223 17.18 3.56 -21.50
CA LEU A 223 17.29 4.92 -20.98
C LEU A 223 16.78 4.99 -19.53
N PRO A 224 17.37 5.86 -18.70
CA PRO A 224 16.90 6.07 -17.33
C PRO A 224 15.63 6.93 -17.31
N ASN A 225 15.05 7.10 -16.11
CA ASN A 225 13.99 8.06 -15.82
C ASN A 225 12.69 7.84 -16.63
N MET A 226 12.37 6.58 -16.92
CA MET A 226 11.00 6.21 -17.22
C MET A 226 10.16 6.47 -15.97
N ASP A 227 9.06 7.17 -16.15
CA ASP A 227 8.24 7.76 -15.10
C ASP A 227 6.78 7.48 -15.47
N ARG A 228 6.06 6.81 -14.57
CA ARG A 228 4.70 6.32 -14.77
C ARG A 228 3.70 7.47 -14.74
N GLU A 229 3.91 8.46 -13.87
CA GLU A 229 3.08 9.66 -13.75
C GLU A 229 3.12 10.49 -15.05
N ALA A 230 4.24 10.46 -15.77
CA ALA A 230 4.37 11.06 -17.09
C ALA A 230 3.78 10.18 -18.20
N LYS A 231 4.10 8.87 -18.21
CA LYS A 231 3.61 7.92 -19.20
C LYS A 231 3.71 6.47 -18.70
N GLU A 232 2.55 5.87 -18.48
CA GLU A 232 2.42 4.51 -17.92
C GLU A 232 2.73 3.38 -18.92
N GLU A 233 2.44 3.54 -20.20
CA GLU A 233 2.48 2.45 -21.18
C GLU A 233 3.35 2.74 -22.41
N TYR A 234 4.16 1.76 -22.78
CA TYR A 234 5.06 1.81 -23.93
C TYR A 234 4.81 0.64 -24.86
N HIS A 235 4.94 0.91 -26.16
CA HIS A 235 4.78 -0.10 -27.20
C HIS A 235 6.07 -0.18 -28.01
N VAL A 236 6.57 -1.40 -28.20
CA VAL A 236 7.70 -1.70 -29.09
C VAL A 236 7.32 -2.83 -30.04
N VAL A 237 7.70 -2.70 -31.30
CA VAL A 237 7.55 -3.72 -32.33
C VAL A 237 8.91 -4.40 -32.48
N ILE A 238 8.98 -5.68 -32.17
CA ILE A 238 10.19 -6.48 -32.32
C ILE A 238 10.15 -7.21 -33.64
N GLN A 239 11.26 -7.18 -34.36
CA GLN A 239 11.50 -7.97 -35.56
C GLN A 239 12.47 -9.10 -35.23
N ALA A 240 12.11 -10.33 -35.61
CA ALA A 240 13.04 -11.44 -35.74
C ALA A 240 13.34 -11.60 -37.22
N LYS A 241 14.62 -11.53 -37.59
CA LYS A 241 15.06 -11.68 -38.97
C LYS A 241 16.01 -12.86 -39.07
N ASP A 242 15.78 -13.73 -40.05
CA ASP A 242 16.75 -14.77 -40.35
C ASP A 242 18.02 -14.18 -41.01
N MET A 243 19.10 -14.96 -41.02
CA MET A 243 20.39 -14.53 -41.55
C MET A 243 20.60 -14.93 -43.02
N GLY A 244 19.54 -15.23 -43.80
CA GLY A 244 19.49 -15.83 -45.15
C GLY A 244 20.43 -15.29 -46.25
N GLY A 245 21.74 -15.33 -46.02
CA GLY A 245 22.80 -14.97 -46.95
C GLY A 245 22.70 -13.59 -47.61
N HIS A 246 23.39 -13.45 -48.74
CA HIS A 246 23.52 -12.19 -49.50
C HIS A 246 22.25 -11.72 -50.24
N MET A 247 21.15 -12.47 -50.20
CA MET A 247 19.89 -12.14 -50.89
C MET A 247 18.86 -11.44 -49.99
N GLY A 248 19.12 -11.39 -48.67
CA GLY A 248 18.24 -10.76 -47.68
C GLY A 248 17.31 -11.77 -47.02
N GLY A 249 17.40 -11.87 -45.70
CA GLY A 249 16.57 -12.76 -44.91
C GLY A 249 15.09 -12.35 -44.78
N LEU A 250 14.22 -13.32 -44.51
CA LEU A 250 12.83 -13.11 -44.17
C LEU A 250 12.71 -12.60 -42.72
N SER A 251 11.56 -12.03 -42.39
CA SER A 251 11.35 -11.47 -41.05
C SER A 251 9.92 -11.62 -40.58
N GLY A 252 9.78 -12.00 -39.31
CA GLY A 252 8.54 -11.87 -38.55
C GLY A 252 8.57 -10.65 -37.64
N THR A 253 7.39 -10.18 -37.23
CA THR A 253 7.26 -9.10 -36.25
C THR A 253 6.22 -9.42 -35.18
N THR A 254 6.43 -8.97 -33.95
CA THR A 254 5.47 -9.04 -32.85
C THR A 254 5.40 -7.71 -32.09
N LYS A 255 4.27 -7.44 -31.42
CA LYS A 255 4.11 -6.26 -30.57
C LYS A 255 4.35 -6.62 -29.11
N VAL A 256 5.06 -5.75 -28.40
CA VAL A 256 5.25 -5.86 -26.96
C VAL A 256 4.72 -4.61 -26.30
N THR A 257 3.76 -4.79 -25.39
CA THR A 257 3.19 -3.75 -24.54
C THR A 257 3.86 -3.83 -23.18
N ILE A 258 4.50 -2.74 -22.77
CA ILE A 258 5.27 -2.64 -21.54
C ILE A 258 4.60 -1.60 -20.65
N THR A 259 4.07 -2.04 -19.52
CA THR A 259 3.42 -1.18 -18.53
C THR A 259 4.40 -0.91 -17.38
N LEU A 260 4.52 0.35 -16.99
CA LEU A 260 5.31 0.72 -15.83
C LEU A 260 4.55 0.37 -14.55
N THR A 261 5.20 -0.35 -13.64
CA THR A 261 4.67 -0.51 -12.28
C THR A 261 5.16 0.63 -11.41
N ASP A 262 4.23 1.13 -10.61
CA ASP A 262 4.40 2.27 -9.71
C ASP A 262 5.48 2.02 -8.66
N VAL A 263 6.22 3.08 -8.35
CA VAL A 263 7.23 3.13 -7.31
C VAL A 263 6.98 4.40 -6.51
N ASN A 264 6.97 4.32 -5.17
CA ASN A 264 6.78 5.51 -4.34
C ASN A 264 7.97 6.48 -4.46
N ASP A 265 7.90 7.39 -5.41
CA ASP A 265 8.91 8.40 -5.71
C ASP A 265 8.36 9.83 -5.59
N ASN A 266 7.04 9.99 -5.43
CA ASN A 266 6.41 11.28 -5.25
C ASN A 266 5.90 11.46 -3.81
N PRO A 267 6.39 12.47 -3.06
CA PRO A 267 5.83 12.76 -1.75
C PRO A 267 4.46 13.44 -1.86
N PRO A 268 3.55 13.25 -0.88
CA PRO A 268 2.27 13.91 -0.85
C PRO A 268 2.47 15.42 -0.70
N LYS A 269 1.68 16.22 -1.42
CA LYS A 269 1.78 17.69 -1.40
C LYS A 269 0.45 18.34 -1.10
N PHE A 270 0.43 19.26 -0.15
CA PHE A 270 -0.73 20.11 0.04
C PHE A 270 -0.82 21.14 -1.09
N PRO A 271 -1.98 21.29 -1.75
CA PRO A 271 -2.16 22.31 -2.80
C PRO A 271 -2.20 23.74 -2.23
N GLN A 272 -2.37 23.88 -0.91
CA GLN A 272 -2.46 25.14 -0.19
C GLN A 272 -1.50 25.11 1.00
N SER A 273 -0.88 26.25 1.31
CA SER A 273 0.00 26.39 2.49
C SER A 273 -0.77 26.65 3.79
N VAL A 274 -2.04 27.08 3.68
CA VAL A 274 -2.92 27.35 4.82
C VAL A 274 -4.34 26.88 4.50
N TYR A 275 -4.92 26.09 5.39
CA TYR A 275 -6.35 25.79 5.41
C TYR A 275 -7.03 26.62 6.50
N GLN A 276 -8.18 27.19 6.20
CA GLN A 276 -9.00 27.93 7.16
C GLN A 276 -10.31 27.19 7.37
N MET A 277 -10.67 26.98 8.62
CA MET A 277 -11.90 26.33 9.04
C MET A 277 -12.44 27.05 10.27
N SER A 278 -13.70 26.80 10.59
CA SER A 278 -14.34 27.35 11.79
C SER A 278 -15.15 26.28 12.50
N VAL A 279 -15.31 26.46 13.81
CA VAL A 279 -16.09 25.56 14.66
C VAL A 279 -16.78 26.40 15.73
N SER A 280 -18.06 26.15 15.95
CA SER A 280 -18.81 26.78 17.03
C SER A 280 -18.29 26.31 18.38
N GLU A 281 -18.23 27.18 19.39
CA GLU A 281 -17.87 26.75 20.73
C GLU A 281 -18.90 25.78 21.35
N ALA A 282 -20.14 25.83 20.88
CA ALA A 282 -21.21 24.90 21.23
C ALA A 282 -21.01 23.50 20.61
N ALA A 283 -20.00 23.30 19.75
CA ALA A 283 -19.69 22.02 19.15
C ALA A 283 -19.26 20.98 20.21
N VAL A 284 -19.67 19.73 20.00
CA VAL A 284 -19.39 18.66 20.96
C VAL A 284 -18.11 17.90 20.60
N PRO A 285 -17.37 17.34 21.58
CA PRO A 285 -16.25 16.46 21.30
C PRO A 285 -16.63 15.30 20.36
N GLY A 286 -15.82 15.07 19.34
CA GLY A 286 -16.01 14.11 18.25
C GLY A 286 -16.55 14.72 16.96
N GLU A 287 -17.05 15.95 17.00
CA GLU A 287 -17.58 16.65 15.82
C GLU A 287 -16.49 16.99 14.80
N GLU A 288 -16.83 16.88 13.51
CA GLU A 288 -15.93 17.19 12.39
C GLU A 288 -15.85 18.72 12.20
N VAL A 289 -14.64 19.27 12.32
CA VAL A 289 -14.36 20.70 12.13
C VAL A 289 -14.08 21.02 10.66
N GLY A 290 -13.44 20.09 9.96
CA GLY A 290 -13.11 20.26 8.56
C GLY A 290 -12.14 19.19 8.07
N ARG A 291 -11.78 19.30 6.79
CA ARG A 291 -10.92 18.34 6.10
C ARG A 291 -9.75 19.04 5.43
N VAL A 292 -8.60 18.37 5.42
CA VAL A 292 -7.42 18.76 4.65
C VAL A 292 -7.03 17.64 3.69
N LYS A 293 -6.51 18.00 2.52
CA LYS A 293 -6.12 17.02 1.51
C LYS A 293 -4.75 17.33 0.94
N ALA A 294 -3.82 16.40 1.09
CA ALA A 294 -2.61 16.33 0.30
C ALA A 294 -2.86 15.50 -0.96
N LYS A 295 -2.15 15.82 -2.03
CA LYS A 295 -2.20 15.09 -3.30
C LYS A 295 -0.91 14.31 -3.47
N ASP A 296 -1.07 13.02 -3.71
CA ASP A 296 -0.01 12.09 -4.06
C ASP A 296 -0.35 11.51 -5.44
N PRO A 297 0.55 11.63 -6.45
CA PRO A 297 0.29 11.14 -7.79
C PRO A 297 0.52 9.62 -7.95
N ASP A 298 1.15 8.98 -6.97
CA ASP A 298 1.44 7.54 -6.97
C ASP A 298 0.13 6.73 -6.81
N ILE A 299 0.15 5.46 -7.21
CA ILE A 299 -1.05 4.61 -7.20
C ILE A 299 -0.99 3.49 -6.15
N GLY A 300 -2.16 2.99 -5.76
CA GLY A 300 -2.26 1.87 -4.82
C GLY A 300 -1.69 2.21 -3.45
N GLU A 301 -0.87 1.34 -2.89
CA GLU A 301 -0.27 1.50 -1.55
C GLU A 301 0.76 2.64 -1.47
N ASN A 302 1.39 2.99 -2.59
CA ASN A 302 2.41 4.03 -2.66
C ASN A 302 1.80 5.43 -2.49
N GLY A 303 0.62 5.65 -3.08
CA GLY A 303 -0.15 6.90 -2.94
C GLY A 303 -0.97 7.03 -1.65
N LEU A 304 -0.88 6.08 -0.71
CA LEU A 304 -1.61 6.18 0.57
C LEU A 304 -0.98 7.20 1.51
N VAL A 305 -1.79 8.15 1.96
CA VAL A 305 -1.36 9.26 2.80
C VAL A 305 -1.95 9.13 4.21
N ALA A 306 -1.10 9.23 5.23
CA ALA A 306 -1.50 9.35 6.63
C ALA A 306 -1.33 10.79 7.12
N TYR A 307 -2.30 11.27 7.89
CA TYR A 307 -2.31 12.62 8.45
C TYR A 307 -2.06 12.61 9.96
N SER A 308 -1.29 13.58 10.45
CA SER A 308 -1.05 13.78 11.89
C SER A 308 -0.91 15.26 12.24
N ILE A 309 -1.29 15.64 13.47
CA ILE A 309 -0.98 16.97 14.02
C ILE A 309 0.37 16.87 14.72
N ILE A 310 1.36 17.62 14.26
CA ILE A 310 2.75 17.53 14.73
C ILE A 310 3.17 18.71 15.62
N ASP A 311 2.46 19.83 15.55
CA ASP A 311 2.73 21.04 16.31
C ASP A 311 1.49 21.95 16.34
N GLY A 312 1.49 22.97 17.19
CA GLY A 312 0.46 23.99 17.26
C GLY A 312 -0.18 24.15 18.63
N ASP A 313 -0.96 25.22 18.79
CA ASP A 313 -1.52 25.65 20.08
C ASP A 313 -2.90 25.05 20.39
N GLY A 314 -3.35 24.11 19.56
CA GLY A 314 -4.62 23.38 19.68
C GLY A 314 -4.47 21.86 19.73
N MET A 315 -3.25 21.33 19.91
CA MET A 315 -3.00 19.86 19.93
C MET A 315 -3.79 19.12 21.02
N ASP A 316 -4.11 19.79 22.12
CA ASP A 316 -4.92 19.22 23.20
C ASP A 316 -6.43 19.35 22.95
N MET A 317 -6.84 20.19 22.01
CA MET A 317 -8.22 20.55 21.70
C MET A 317 -8.74 19.85 20.46
N PHE A 318 -7.86 19.47 19.53
CA PHE A 318 -8.22 18.85 18.25
C PHE A 318 -7.44 17.55 18.03
N GLU A 319 -8.02 16.66 17.25
CA GLU A 319 -7.38 15.48 16.72
C GLU A 319 -7.58 15.39 15.20
N ILE A 320 -6.78 14.55 14.53
CA ILE A 320 -6.93 14.30 13.10
C ILE A 320 -6.93 12.79 12.84
N THR A 321 -7.84 12.36 11.97
CA THR A 321 -7.93 10.97 11.51
C THR A 321 -7.84 10.92 9.99
N THR A 322 -7.27 9.85 9.44
CA THR A 322 -7.22 9.65 7.99
C THR A 322 -8.48 8.92 7.52
N ASP A 323 -9.21 9.53 6.60
CA ASP A 323 -10.28 8.89 5.83
C ASP A 323 -9.65 8.22 4.61
N TYR A 324 -9.49 6.89 4.65
CA TYR A 324 -8.83 6.13 3.57
C TYR A 324 -9.70 6.00 2.31
N GLU A 325 -11.02 6.26 2.39
CA GLU A 325 -11.89 6.25 1.21
C GLU A 325 -11.70 7.52 0.39
N THR A 326 -11.64 8.68 1.05
CA THR A 326 -11.45 9.97 0.37
C THR A 326 -9.99 10.44 0.30
N GLN A 327 -9.09 9.78 1.03
CA GLN A 327 -7.67 10.15 1.23
C GLN A 327 -7.51 11.55 1.85
N GLU A 328 -8.35 11.88 2.84
CA GLU A 328 -8.39 13.18 3.50
C GLU A 328 -8.07 13.07 5.00
N GLY A 329 -7.44 14.11 5.54
CA GLY A 329 -7.27 14.30 6.97
C GLY A 329 -8.50 14.99 7.55
N VAL A 330 -9.28 14.28 8.35
CA VAL A 330 -10.48 14.78 9.01
C VAL A 330 -10.10 15.32 10.39
N VAL A 331 -10.20 16.64 10.56
CA VAL A 331 -9.94 17.34 11.82
C VAL A 331 -11.20 17.29 12.68
N LYS A 332 -11.06 16.82 13.91
CA LYS A 332 -12.18 16.67 14.86
C LYS A 332 -11.90 17.37 16.17
N LEU A 333 -12.98 17.80 16.83
CA LEU A 333 -12.90 18.40 18.15
C LEU A 333 -12.68 17.32 19.22
N LYS A 334 -11.71 17.50 20.11
CA LYS A 334 -11.38 16.55 21.19
C LYS A 334 -11.91 16.99 22.56
N LYS A 335 -12.03 18.30 22.78
CA LYS A 335 -12.50 18.92 24.04
C LYS A 335 -13.42 20.09 23.72
N THR A 336 -14.29 20.45 24.66
CA THR A 336 -15.15 21.64 24.55
C THR A 336 -14.31 22.91 24.39
N LEU A 337 -14.82 23.86 23.63
CA LEU A 337 -14.19 25.16 23.40
C LEU A 337 -14.83 26.22 24.30
N ASP A 338 -14.17 27.37 24.36
CA ASP A 338 -14.61 28.57 25.09
C ASP A 338 -14.06 29.77 24.31
N TYR A 339 -14.95 30.47 23.62
CA TYR A 339 -14.63 31.58 22.74
C TYR A 339 -14.10 32.79 23.53
N GLU A 340 -14.67 33.07 24.70
CA GLU A 340 -14.25 34.13 25.63
C GLU A 340 -12.80 33.94 26.07
N THR A 341 -12.39 32.68 26.26
CA THR A 341 -11.01 32.33 26.61
C THR A 341 -10.08 32.34 25.40
N LYS A 342 -10.47 31.72 24.27
CA LYS A 342 -9.60 31.61 23.09
C LYS A 342 -10.38 31.50 21.78
N LYS A 343 -10.24 32.55 20.95
CA LYS A 343 -11.00 32.73 19.70
C LYS A 343 -10.44 32.00 18.48
N SER A 344 -9.22 31.46 18.54
CA SER A 344 -8.62 30.79 17.40
C SER A 344 -7.48 29.87 17.78
N TYR A 345 -7.27 28.85 16.97
CA TYR A 345 -6.17 27.90 17.06
C TYR A 345 -5.42 27.80 15.73
N SER A 346 -4.14 27.42 15.82
CA SER A 346 -3.28 27.16 14.68
C SER A 346 -2.58 25.81 14.88
N LEU A 347 -2.86 24.87 14.00
CA LEU A 347 -2.26 23.54 13.98
C LEU A 347 -1.27 23.43 12.82
N LYS A 348 -0.19 22.69 13.03
CA LYS A 348 0.68 22.21 11.96
C LYS A 348 0.35 20.75 11.70
N VAL A 349 -0.22 20.48 10.53
CA VAL A 349 -0.60 19.14 10.09
C VAL A 349 0.46 18.61 9.13
N GLU A 350 0.86 17.36 9.31
CA GLU A 350 1.75 16.61 8.43
C GLU A 350 0.94 15.57 7.65
N ALA A 351 1.18 15.48 6.35
CA ALA A 351 0.77 14.37 5.50
C ALA A 351 2.01 13.58 5.12
N ALA A 352 2.00 12.26 5.28
CA ALA A 352 3.14 11.39 4.98
C ALA A 352 2.69 10.09 4.31
N ASN A 353 3.51 9.52 3.42
CA ASN A 353 3.23 8.20 2.88
C ASN A 353 3.31 7.14 3.99
N VAL A 354 2.41 6.17 3.95
CA VAL A 354 2.41 5.05 4.92
C VAL A 354 3.58 4.09 4.67
N HIS A 355 3.93 3.88 3.41
CA HIS A 355 4.97 2.95 2.98
C HIS A 355 6.04 3.69 2.19
N ILE A 356 7.27 3.74 2.72
CA ILE A 356 8.42 4.36 2.05
C ILE A 356 9.41 3.26 1.69
N ASP A 357 9.69 3.06 0.40
CA ASP A 357 10.81 2.19 0.01
C ASP A 357 12.13 2.88 0.42
N PRO A 358 12.99 2.20 1.22
CA PRO A 358 14.27 2.75 1.67
C PRO A 358 15.15 3.34 0.57
N LYS A 359 15.03 2.87 -0.67
CA LYS A 359 15.79 3.36 -1.82
C LYS A 359 15.49 4.81 -2.17
N PHE A 360 14.27 5.29 -1.90
CA PHE A 360 13.87 6.64 -2.29
C PHE A 360 13.96 7.64 -1.15
N ILE A 361 14.27 7.22 0.08
CA ILE A 361 14.46 8.11 1.25
C ILE A 361 15.42 9.28 0.96
N SER A 362 16.40 9.12 0.06
CA SER A 362 17.31 10.19 -0.35
C SER A 362 16.69 11.26 -1.25
N ASN A 363 15.54 10.99 -1.88
CA ASN A 363 14.87 11.90 -2.83
C ASN A 363 14.08 13.02 -2.13
N GLY A 364 13.92 12.95 -0.82
CA GLY A 364 13.31 14.01 -0.03
C GLY A 364 12.47 13.47 1.13
N PRO A 365 11.87 14.37 1.92
CA PRO A 365 10.86 13.96 2.88
C PRO A 365 9.63 13.44 2.13
N PHE A 366 9.24 12.16 2.35
CA PHE A 366 7.97 11.55 1.92
C PHE A 366 6.78 12.08 2.72
N LYS A 367 6.79 13.40 2.87
CA LYS A 367 5.87 14.14 3.71
C LYS A 367 5.89 15.62 3.37
N ASP A 368 4.75 16.25 3.61
CA ASP A 368 4.57 17.68 3.52
C ASP A 368 3.79 18.18 4.73
N THR A 369 3.89 19.48 5.02
CA THR A 369 3.23 20.08 6.18
C THR A 369 2.43 21.30 5.79
N VAL A 370 1.29 21.49 6.44
CA VAL A 370 0.38 22.61 6.21
C VAL A 370 -0.04 23.25 7.52
N THR A 371 -0.34 24.55 7.49
CA THR A 371 -0.93 25.23 8.65
C THR A 371 -2.45 25.20 8.55
N VAL A 372 -3.12 24.72 9.58
CA VAL A 372 -4.58 24.75 9.70
C VAL A 372 -4.96 25.80 10.73
N LYS A 373 -5.68 26.84 10.31
CA LYS A 373 -6.20 27.88 11.19
C LYS A 373 -7.68 27.61 11.45
N ILE A 374 -8.01 27.47 12.73
CA ILE A 374 -9.36 27.19 13.20
C ILE A 374 -9.87 28.43 13.93
N ALA A 375 -10.91 29.06 13.40
CA ALA A 375 -11.63 30.12 14.10
C ALA A 375 -12.69 29.49 15.01
N VAL A 376 -12.78 29.96 16.26
CA VAL A 376 -13.89 29.60 17.14
C VAL A 376 -15.02 30.60 16.88
N GLU A 377 -16.20 30.08 16.57
CA GLU A 377 -17.41 30.87 16.39
C GLU A 377 -18.15 30.95 17.73
N ASP A 378 -18.35 32.19 18.15
CA ASP A 378 -19.10 32.62 19.32
C ASP A 378 -20.54 32.07 19.28
N ALA A 379 -20.99 31.46 20.37
CA ALA A 379 -22.31 30.89 20.51
C ALA A 379 -22.92 31.23 21.87
N ASP A 380 -24.08 31.89 21.78
CA ASP A 380 -24.82 32.44 22.91
C ASP A 380 -24.96 31.52 24.14
N GLU A 381 -24.27 31.87 25.23
CA GLU A 381 -24.26 31.13 26.49
C GLU A 381 -25.25 31.72 27.53
N PRO A 382 -25.76 30.90 28.47
CA PRO A 382 -26.54 31.44 29.57
C PRO A 382 -25.67 32.26 30.54
N PRO A 383 -26.27 33.21 31.29
CA PRO A 383 -25.57 33.91 32.36
C PRO A 383 -24.93 32.94 33.36
N VAL A 384 -23.79 33.30 33.95
CA VAL A 384 -23.07 32.49 34.94
C VAL A 384 -22.86 33.28 36.24
N PHE A 385 -23.17 32.66 37.38
CA PHE A 385 -22.90 33.25 38.69
C PHE A 385 -21.40 33.30 38.98
N LEU A 386 -20.93 34.38 39.59
CA LEU A 386 -19.50 34.55 39.92
C LEU A 386 -18.97 33.52 40.93
N LYS A 387 -19.86 32.90 41.71
CA LYS A 387 -19.53 31.85 42.66
C LYS A 387 -20.45 30.65 42.43
N PRO A 388 -19.95 29.41 42.65
CA PRO A 388 -20.75 28.20 42.52
C PRO A 388 -21.81 28.07 43.62
N SER A 389 -21.65 28.78 44.74
CA SER A 389 -22.62 28.89 45.82
C SER A 389 -22.37 30.15 46.65
N TYR A 390 -23.38 30.59 47.39
CA TYR A 390 -23.29 31.71 48.33
C TYR A 390 -23.71 31.27 49.73
N ILE A 391 -22.99 31.74 50.74
CA ILE A 391 -23.36 31.59 52.14
C ILE A 391 -23.47 32.98 52.74
N PHE A 392 -24.62 33.28 53.33
CA PHE A 392 -24.89 34.53 54.01
C PHE A 392 -25.32 34.28 55.45
N GLU A 393 -25.15 35.28 56.29
CA GLU A 393 -25.53 35.23 57.69
C GLU A 393 -26.47 36.40 57.97
N VAL A 394 -27.52 36.14 58.74
CA VAL A 394 -28.48 37.16 59.17
C VAL A 394 -28.88 36.84 60.60
N GLN A 395 -28.96 37.86 61.45
CA GLN A 395 -29.44 37.65 62.82
C GLN A 395 -30.91 37.28 62.82
N GLU A 396 -31.31 36.40 63.73
CA GLU A 396 -32.73 36.28 64.04
C GLU A 396 -33.28 37.59 64.62
N ASN A 397 -34.60 37.74 64.60
CA ASN A 397 -35.27 39.00 64.96
C ASN A 397 -34.90 40.21 64.09
N ALA A 398 -34.11 40.02 63.03
CA ALA A 398 -33.83 41.07 62.06
C ALA A 398 -35.14 41.64 61.49
N ALA A 399 -35.24 42.97 61.45
CA ALA A 399 -36.42 43.64 60.92
C ALA A 399 -36.69 43.22 59.46
N SER A 400 -37.98 43.15 59.08
CA SER A 400 -38.36 42.97 57.69
C SER A 400 -37.69 44.04 56.81
N GLY A 401 -37.09 43.61 55.71
CA GLY A 401 -36.33 44.45 54.78
C GLY A 401 -34.81 44.48 55.05
N THR A 402 -34.32 43.74 56.05
CA THR A 402 -32.88 43.62 56.33
C THR A 402 -32.17 42.94 55.17
N VAL A 403 -31.05 43.51 54.71
CA VAL A 403 -30.23 42.93 53.64
C VAL A 403 -29.46 41.74 54.18
N VAL A 404 -29.64 40.59 53.55
CA VAL A 404 -28.97 39.33 53.89
C VAL A 404 -27.66 39.20 53.13
N GLY A 405 -27.66 39.54 51.84
CA GLY A 405 -26.50 39.39 50.97
C GLY A 405 -26.82 39.74 49.53
N LYS A 406 -25.81 39.60 48.66
CA LYS A 406 -25.93 39.93 47.23
C LYS A 406 -25.34 38.81 46.38
N VAL A 407 -26.12 38.30 45.44
CA VAL A 407 -25.62 37.42 44.39
C VAL A 407 -25.29 38.21 43.14
N HIS A 408 -24.39 37.69 42.32
CA HIS A 408 -24.01 38.36 41.07
C HIS A 408 -23.73 37.32 39.99
N ALA A 409 -24.34 37.54 38.83
CA ALA A 409 -24.11 36.78 37.62
C ALA A 409 -23.65 37.73 36.51
N LYS A 410 -22.86 37.19 35.59
CA LYS A 410 -22.41 37.85 34.36
C LYS A 410 -22.78 36.98 33.18
N ASP A 411 -23.00 37.58 32.04
CA ASP A 411 -23.17 36.89 30.78
C ASP A 411 -21.78 36.77 30.11
N PRO A 412 -21.34 35.56 29.72
CA PRO A 412 -20.03 35.37 29.09
C PRO A 412 -19.90 36.16 27.78
N ASP A 413 -20.93 36.15 26.94
CA ASP A 413 -20.95 36.70 25.58
C ASP A 413 -20.99 38.25 25.58
N ALA A 414 -21.70 38.83 26.55
CA ALA A 414 -21.86 40.28 26.64
C ALA A 414 -21.59 40.84 28.06
N ALA A 415 -20.49 41.59 28.17
CA ALA A 415 -20.03 42.20 29.42
C ALA A 415 -21.05 43.13 30.12
N ASN A 416 -22.09 43.61 29.42
CA ASN A 416 -23.10 44.54 29.94
C ASN A 416 -24.55 44.00 29.79
N SER A 417 -24.74 42.69 29.70
CA SER A 417 -26.08 42.10 29.58
C SER A 417 -26.97 42.48 30.77
N ALA A 418 -28.21 42.86 30.49
CA ALA A 418 -29.19 43.18 31.51
C ALA A 418 -29.73 41.87 32.11
N ILE A 419 -29.16 41.44 33.23
CA ILE A 419 -29.53 40.22 33.94
C ILE A 419 -30.60 40.53 35.00
N ARG A 420 -31.64 39.67 35.06
CA ARG A 420 -32.69 39.72 36.07
C ARG A 420 -32.59 38.54 37.02
N TYR A 421 -32.64 38.83 38.31
CA TYR A 421 -32.57 37.81 39.37
C TYR A 421 -33.95 37.46 39.93
N SER A 422 -34.16 36.19 40.29
CA SER A 422 -35.38 35.74 40.98
C SER A 422 -35.09 34.56 41.92
N ILE A 423 -35.84 34.42 43.01
CA ILE A 423 -35.73 33.26 43.91
C ILE A 423 -36.61 32.13 43.37
N ASP A 424 -36.06 30.91 43.31
CA ASP A 424 -36.82 29.71 43.02
C ASP A 424 -37.84 29.48 44.14
N ARG A 425 -39.11 29.71 43.81
CA ARG A 425 -40.22 29.64 44.75
C ARG A 425 -40.40 28.26 45.39
N HIS A 426 -39.90 27.19 44.77
CA HIS A 426 -39.96 25.85 45.36
C HIS A 426 -38.98 25.67 46.53
N THR A 427 -37.98 26.55 46.62
CA THR A 427 -36.95 26.52 47.68
C THR A 427 -37.20 27.53 48.81
N ASP A 428 -38.14 28.47 48.61
CA ASP A 428 -38.61 29.41 49.62
C ASP A 428 -40.14 29.48 49.62
N LEU A 429 -40.78 28.34 49.94
CA LEU A 429 -42.24 28.19 49.91
C LEU A 429 -42.95 29.21 50.79
N GLU A 430 -42.37 29.47 51.96
CA GLU A 430 -42.89 30.40 52.97
C GLU A 430 -42.53 31.86 52.69
N ARG A 431 -41.74 32.16 51.65
CA ARG A 431 -41.38 33.52 51.23
C ARG A 431 -40.72 34.32 52.35
N TYR A 432 -39.72 33.73 53.01
CA TYR A 432 -38.92 34.43 54.00
C TYR A 432 -38.08 35.54 53.37
N PHE A 433 -37.75 35.40 52.07
CA PHE A 433 -36.83 36.30 51.38
C PHE A 433 -37.42 36.89 50.09
N VAL A 434 -36.85 38.03 49.70
CA VAL A 434 -37.03 38.64 48.37
C VAL A 434 -35.69 39.04 47.80
N ILE A 435 -35.57 38.93 46.48
CA ILE A 435 -34.41 39.43 45.75
C ILE A 435 -34.82 40.62 44.89
N ASN A 436 -33.99 41.66 44.88
CA ASN A 436 -34.13 42.73 43.90
C ASN A 436 -33.66 42.23 42.53
N ALA A 437 -34.56 42.30 41.55
CA ALA A 437 -34.33 41.77 40.22
C ALA A 437 -33.19 42.45 39.46
N GLU A 438 -32.77 43.68 39.81
CA GLU A 438 -31.74 44.44 39.07
C GLU A 438 -30.34 44.30 39.65
N ASP A 439 -30.23 44.23 40.97
CA ASP A 439 -28.94 44.22 41.65
C ASP A 439 -28.63 42.89 42.35
N GLY A 440 -29.58 41.97 42.49
CA GLY A 440 -29.37 40.68 43.15
C GLY A 440 -29.26 40.77 44.67
N ASN A 441 -29.65 41.88 45.30
CA ASN A 441 -29.70 42.01 46.75
C ASN A 441 -30.87 41.22 47.33
N ILE A 442 -30.57 40.33 48.27
CA ILE A 442 -31.53 39.50 48.99
C ILE A 442 -31.86 40.19 50.32
N LYS A 443 -33.15 40.28 50.65
CA LYS A 443 -33.67 40.87 51.88
C LYS A 443 -34.66 39.94 52.57
N THR A 444 -34.77 40.06 53.89
CA THR A 444 -35.83 39.42 54.67
C THR A 444 -37.19 40.10 54.40
N ILE A 445 -38.27 39.33 54.40
CA ILE A 445 -39.66 39.84 54.43
C ILE A 445 -40.38 39.40 55.71
N LYS A 446 -40.03 38.22 56.20
CA LYS A 446 -40.56 37.68 57.46
C LYS A 446 -39.49 37.79 58.54
N THR A 447 -39.96 37.80 59.79
CA THR A 447 -39.09 37.57 60.94
C THR A 447 -38.51 36.16 60.86
N LEU A 448 -37.24 36.05 61.19
CA LEU A 448 -36.52 34.78 61.27
C LEU A 448 -36.38 34.42 62.75
N ASP A 449 -36.56 33.14 63.03
CA ASP A 449 -36.43 32.52 64.35
C ASP A 449 -35.48 31.33 64.15
N ARG A 450 -34.34 31.36 64.84
CA ARG A 450 -33.30 30.35 64.69
C ARG A 450 -33.73 29.03 65.34
N GLU A 451 -34.44 29.08 66.45
CA GLU A 451 -34.95 27.91 67.17
C GLU A 451 -36.00 27.17 66.34
N GLU A 452 -36.73 27.87 65.48
CA GLU A 452 -37.58 27.27 64.45
C GLU A 452 -36.75 26.71 63.29
N MET A 453 -35.88 27.54 62.69
CA MET A 453 -35.08 27.13 61.54
C MET A 453 -33.74 27.87 61.42
N ALA A 454 -32.66 27.21 61.82
CA ALA A 454 -31.31 27.77 61.79
C ALA A 454 -30.71 27.99 60.38
N TRP A 455 -31.22 27.32 59.35
CA TRP A 455 -30.70 27.40 57.98
C TRP A 455 -31.84 27.47 56.96
N HIS A 456 -31.77 28.46 56.07
CA HIS A 456 -32.61 28.54 54.88
C HIS A 456 -31.76 28.27 53.63
N ASN A 457 -32.12 27.24 52.87
CA ASN A 457 -31.45 26.88 51.63
C ASN A 457 -32.34 27.25 50.45
N ILE A 458 -32.06 28.37 49.81
CA ILE A 458 -32.80 28.85 48.65
C ILE A 458 -31.97 28.68 47.37
N SER A 459 -32.63 28.63 46.23
CA SER A 459 -31.97 28.73 44.92
C SER A 459 -32.35 30.04 44.26
N VAL A 460 -31.40 30.65 43.56
CA VAL A 460 -31.61 31.90 42.83
C VAL A 460 -31.36 31.66 41.35
N PHE A 461 -32.27 32.13 40.51
CA PHE A 461 -32.13 32.16 39.06
C PHE A 461 -31.59 33.51 38.58
N ALA A 462 -30.80 33.47 37.51
CA ALA A 462 -30.38 34.62 36.73
C ALA A 462 -30.77 34.38 35.26
N VAL A 463 -31.49 35.32 34.67
CA VAL A 463 -31.95 35.26 33.27
C VAL A 463 -31.63 36.58 32.56
N GLU A 464 -31.31 36.50 31.28
CA GLU A 464 -31.16 37.71 30.46
C GLU A 464 -32.54 38.27 30.07
N VAL A 465 -32.72 39.59 30.13
CA VAL A 465 -34.04 40.26 29.89
C VAL A 465 -34.68 39.87 28.55
N HIS A 466 -33.89 39.67 27.50
CA HIS A 466 -34.38 39.37 26.15
C HIS A 466 -34.25 37.88 25.77
N LYS A 467 -33.72 37.02 26.66
CA LYS A 467 -33.51 35.59 26.42
C LYS A 467 -33.94 34.73 27.61
N GLN A 468 -35.25 34.69 27.83
CA GLN A 468 -35.84 34.02 29.00
C GLN A 468 -35.66 32.49 29.04
N HIS A 469 -35.13 31.87 27.97
CA HIS A 469 -34.88 30.43 27.89
C HIS A 469 -33.47 30.03 28.34
N GLN A 470 -32.55 30.99 28.50
CA GLN A 470 -31.22 30.76 29.05
C GLN A 470 -31.20 31.24 30.50
N GLU A 471 -31.18 30.29 31.42
CA GLU A 471 -31.19 30.55 32.86
C GLU A 471 -30.00 29.88 33.55
N ALA A 472 -29.40 30.59 34.49
CA ALA A 472 -28.52 29.97 35.48
C ALA A 472 -29.20 29.86 36.83
N LYS A 473 -28.81 28.85 37.60
CA LYS A 473 -29.28 28.59 38.95
C LYS A 473 -28.09 28.49 39.91
N VAL A 474 -28.17 29.15 41.06
CA VAL A 474 -27.17 29.04 42.13
C VAL A 474 -27.81 28.75 43.49
N PRO A 475 -27.24 27.82 44.29
CA PRO A 475 -27.66 27.63 45.67
C PRO A 475 -27.15 28.74 46.59
N VAL A 476 -28.02 29.20 47.48
CA VAL A 476 -27.74 30.20 48.51
C VAL A 476 -28.17 29.65 49.86
N ALA A 477 -27.20 29.46 50.77
CA ALA A 477 -27.45 29.06 52.14
C ALA A 477 -27.44 30.29 53.06
N ILE A 478 -28.50 30.50 53.82
CA ILE A 478 -28.64 31.61 54.76
C ILE A 478 -28.66 31.02 56.15
N LYS A 479 -27.63 31.33 56.93
CA LYS A 479 -27.51 30.96 58.33
C LYS A 479 -28.18 32.01 59.20
N VAL A 480 -29.11 31.58 60.03
CA VAL A 480 -29.71 32.43 61.05
C VAL A 480 -28.78 32.44 62.26
N ILE A 481 -28.30 33.63 62.64
CA ILE A 481 -27.41 33.83 63.77
C ILE A 481 -28.26 34.05 65.01
N ASP A 482 -27.93 33.28 66.04
CA ASP A 482 -28.60 33.27 67.33
C ASP A 482 -28.54 34.63 68.03
N VAL A 483 -29.67 35.05 68.60
CA VAL A 483 -29.86 36.21 69.47
C VAL A 483 -30.61 35.69 70.69
N ASN A 484 -30.06 35.93 71.88
CA ASN A 484 -30.67 35.48 73.13
C ASN A 484 -32.05 36.13 73.36
N ASP A 485 -33.12 35.43 72.97
CA ASP A 485 -34.51 35.86 73.08
C ASP A 485 -35.40 34.82 73.78
N ASN A 486 -34.86 33.64 74.10
CA ASN A 486 -35.48 32.66 74.96
C ASN A 486 -34.99 32.83 76.41
N ALA A 487 -35.92 32.67 77.35
CA ALA A 487 -35.58 32.63 78.76
C ALA A 487 -35.49 31.16 79.22
N PRO A 488 -34.61 30.83 80.19
CA PRO A 488 -34.54 29.49 80.77
C PRO A 488 -35.91 29.05 81.32
N LYS A 489 -36.39 27.89 80.87
CA LYS A 489 -37.65 27.28 81.34
C LYS A 489 -37.36 25.99 82.07
N PHE A 490 -37.99 25.79 83.22
CA PHE A 490 -37.92 24.51 83.91
C PHE A 490 -38.43 23.38 83.01
N ALA A 491 -37.72 22.26 82.97
CA ALA A 491 -38.05 21.15 82.09
C ALA A 491 -39.41 20.50 82.42
N ALA A 492 -39.85 20.61 83.67
CA ALA A 492 -41.17 20.20 84.12
C ALA A 492 -41.58 20.94 85.41
N ALA A 493 -42.84 20.76 85.83
CA ALA A 493 -43.22 21.05 87.20
C ALA A 493 -42.58 20.02 88.13
N TYR A 494 -41.93 20.50 89.19
CA TYR A 494 -41.22 19.65 90.14
C TYR A 494 -42.01 19.55 91.45
N GLU A 495 -42.33 18.33 91.85
CA GLU A 495 -42.92 18.02 93.16
C GLU A 495 -41.98 17.06 93.89
N ALA A 496 -41.70 17.33 95.17
CA ALA A 496 -40.82 16.52 95.97
C ALA A 496 -41.40 16.30 97.37
N PHE A 497 -41.21 15.10 97.89
CA PHE A 497 -41.61 14.72 99.23
C PHE A 497 -40.37 14.55 100.10
N VAL A 498 -40.37 15.19 101.28
CA VAL A 498 -39.29 15.11 102.26
C VAL A 498 -39.81 14.47 103.53
N CYS A 499 -39.18 13.38 103.98
CA CYS A 499 -39.54 12.72 105.22
C CYS A 499 -39.18 13.60 106.43
N GLU A 500 -39.99 13.56 107.49
CA GLU A 500 -39.79 14.35 108.72
C GLU A 500 -38.43 14.10 109.43
N ASN A 501 -37.79 12.96 109.14
CA ASN A 501 -36.49 12.55 109.67
C ASN A 501 -35.34 12.69 108.67
N ALA A 502 -35.54 13.45 107.59
CA ALA A 502 -34.51 13.71 106.58
C ALA A 502 -33.24 14.30 107.21
N ARG A 503 -32.08 13.81 106.78
CA ARG A 503 -30.79 14.28 107.30
C ARG A 503 -30.47 15.65 106.73
N SER A 504 -29.74 16.48 107.49
CA SER A 504 -29.20 17.74 106.97
C SER A 504 -28.34 17.48 105.72
N ASN A 505 -28.47 18.34 104.71
CA ASN A 505 -27.84 18.24 103.37
C ASN A 505 -28.27 17.04 102.50
N GLN A 506 -29.38 16.36 102.82
CA GLN A 506 -29.93 15.32 101.95
C GLN A 506 -30.56 15.94 100.69
N GLN A 507 -30.07 15.56 99.51
CA GLN A 507 -30.69 15.89 98.23
C GLN A 507 -31.98 15.08 98.06
N PHE A 508 -33.09 15.76 97.75
CA PHE A 508 -34.40 15.13 97.57
C PHE A 508 -35.04 15.41 96.21
N ILE A 509 -34.52 16.37 95.44
CA ILE A 509 -34.90 16.60 94.05
C ILE A 509 -33.76 17.22 93.25
N THR A 510 -33.69 16.90 91.96
CA THR A 510 -32.84 17.57 90.98
C THR A 510 -33.74 18.30 90.00
N ILE A 511 -33.54 19.59 89.84
CA ILE A 511 -34.26 20.42 88.88
C ILE A 511 -33.36 20.71 87.68
N SER A 512 -33.95 20.84 86.50
CA SER A 512 -33.26 21.23 85.27
C SER A 512 -34.05 22.33 84.57
N ALA A 513 -33.32 23.23 83.91
CA ALA A 513 -33.88 24.22 83.00
C ALA A 513 -33.31 23.96 81.61
N ASP A 514 -34.12 24.30 80.62
CA ASP A 514 -33.77 24.28 79.21
C ASP A 514 -33.92 25.69 78.66
N ASP A 515 -32.98 26.10 77.83
CA ASP A 515 -32.98 27.37 77.13
C ASP A 515 -32.66 27.06 75.68
N LYS A 516 -33.50 27.56 74.78
CA LYS A 516 -33.47 27.14 73.38
C LYS A 516 -32.41 27.89 72.58
N ASP A 517 -31.93 29.02 73.09
CA ASP A 517 -30.85 29.79 72.48
C ASP A 517 -29.56 28.98 72.41
N ASP A 518 -28.63 29.38 71.54
CA ASP A 518 -27.32 28.76 71.47
C ASP A 518 -26.57 28.88 72.81
N SER A 519 -25.93 27.79 73.22
CA SER A 519 -25.04 27.73 74.37
C SER A 519 -23.88 28.76 74.34
N ALA A 520 -23.57 29.32 73.17
CA ALA A 520 -22.59 30.39 73.01
C ALA A 520 -23.10 31.78 73.45
N ASN A 521 -24.42 31.99 73.51
CA ASN A 521 -25.05 33.29 73.81
C ASN A 521 -25.63 33.40 75.23
N GLY A 522 -25.54 32.35 76.04
CA GLY A 522 -25.99 32.34 77.43
C GLY A 522 -24.88 31.98 78.44
N PRO A 523 -24.78 32.65 79.60
CA PRO A 523 -24.03 32.10 80.73
C PRO A 523 -24.70 30.81 81.22
N ARG A 524 -23.96 29.95 81.94
CA ARG A 524 -24.54 28.78 82.62
C ARG A 524 -25.75 29.18 83.47
N PHE A 525 -26.78 28.33 83.50
CA PHE A 525 -27.97 28.57 84.32
C PHE A 525 -27.62 28.89 85.78
N ILE A 526 -28.23 29.95 86.31
CA ILE A 526 -28.13 30.32 87.73
C ILE A 526 -29.50 30.08 88.35
N PHE A 527 -29.60 29.06 89.19
CA PHE A 527 -30.82 28.78 89.97
C PHE A 527 -30.80 29.57 91.28
N SER A 528 -31.90 30.26 91.59
CA SER A 528 -32.08 30.99 92.85
C SER A 528 -33.49 30.76 93.41
N LEU A 529 -33.64 30.79 94.74
CA LEU A 529 -34.94 30.74 95.39
C LEU A 529 -35.57 32.14 95.36
N PRO A 530 -36.89 32.26 95.19
CA PRO A 530 -37.56 33.55 95.19
C PRO A 530 -37.37 34.25 96.55
N PRO A 531 -37.33 35.60 96.57
CA PRO A 531 -37.04 36.39 97.77
C PRO A 531 -37.88 36.05 99.00
N GLU A 532 -39.14 35.62 98.81
CA GLU A 532 -40.03 35.25 99.90
C GLU A 532 -39.62 33.96 100.64
N ILE A 533 -38.78 33.11 100.02
CA ILE A 533 -38.34 31.81 100.54
C ILE A 533 -36.88 31.84 101.01
N ILE A 534 -36.12 32.90 100.69
CA ILE A 534 -34.68 33.03 101.06
C ILE A 534 -34.45 32.94 102.58
N HIS A 535 -35.47 33.20 103.40
CA HIS A 535 -35.42 33.08 104.86
C HIS A 535 -35.98 31.76 105.44
N ASN A 536 -36.35 30.79 104.61
CA ASN A 536 -36.75 29.46 105.09
C ASN A 536 -35.49 28.65 105.45
N PRO A 537 -35.21 28.39 106.74
CA PRO A 537 -33.97 27.72 107.17
C PRO A 537 -33.89 26.24 106.77
N ASN A 538 -34.97 25.68 106.21
CA ASN A 538 -35.10 24.24 105.99
C ASN A 538 -34.66 23.77 104.59
N PHE A 539 -34.53 24.68 103.61
CA PHE A 539 -34.22 24.32 102.22
C PHE A 539 -33.14 25.21 101.63
N THR A 540 -32.21 24.62 100.89
CA THR A 540 -31.16 25.33 100.15
C THR A 540 -31.06 24.77 98.73
N LEU A 541 -30.73 25.63 97.77
CA LEU A 541 -30.37 25.19 96.42
C LEU A 541 -28.86 24.95 96.38
N ARG A 542 -28.47 23.79 95.88
CA ARG A 542 -27.07 23.47 95.56
C ARG A 542 -26.97 23.22 94.07
N ASP A 543 -26.16 24.03 93.41
CA ASP A 543 -25.76 23.81 92.02
C ASP A 543 -24.96 22.51 91.95
N ASN A 544 -25.29 21.62 90.99
CA ASN A 544 -24.67 20.31 90.79
C ASN A 544 -23.28 20.43 90.14
N ARG A 545 -22.41 21.25 90.75
CA ARG A 545 -20.99 21.30 90.43
C ARG A 545 -20.22 20.22 91.16
#